data_AF-A0AAU7KPK5-F1
#
_entry.id   AF-A0AAU7KPK5-F1
#
_cell.length_a   1.000
_cell.length_b   1.000
_cell.length_c   1.000
_cell.angle_alpha   90.00
_cell.angle_beta   90.00
_cell.angle_gamma   90.00
#
_symmetry.space_group_name_H-M   'P 1'
#
loop_
_entity.id
_entity.type
_entity.pdbx_description
1 polymer ?
#
loop_
_entity_poly.entity_id
_entity_poly.type
_entity_poly.pdbx_seq_one_letter_code
_entity_poly.pdbx_strand_id
1 'polypeptide(L)'
;MSFSTNEMLQLAKRELGFSMARWSSLPTMESLDMAIEEIKLEGGNWPPSIAELCRIFKPSLKDFGLPEPEIAFREACTYAGRIMEHHWSHQAVMDATTATGSWDLRHCSSEGERYRLRKVFFAEYEALCNRLLEGGELDDRVALLESDEMKSDIRKAQEASERKAQQEAEDFWRTRGEEPPKSTEETIARIKGILAEGGDA
;
A
#
# COMPACT_ATOMS: atom_id res chain seq x y z
N MET A 1 -20.42 -5.59 -29.00
CA MET A 1 -21.33 -4.97 -28.01
C MET A 1 -21.09 -3.47 -28.06
N SER A 2 -22.09 -2.67 -28.40
CA SER A 2 -22.00 -1.20 -28.44
C SER A 2 -22.46 -0.68 -27.08
N PHE A 3 -21.55 -0.13 -26.29
CA PHE A 3 -21.91 0.50 -25.01
C PHE A 3 -22.65 1.81 -25.27
N SER A 4 -23.71 2.07 -24.50
CA SER A 4 -24.41 3.35 -24.57
C SER A 4 -23.49 4.46 -24.09
N THR A 5 -23.46 5.60 -24.78
CA THR A 5 -22.63 6.76 -24.45
C THR A 5 -22.76 7.18 -22.99
N ASN A 6 -23.92 6.97 -22.38
CA ASN A 6 -24.18 7.26 -20.97
C ASN A 6 -23.44 6.31 -20.02
N GLU A 7 -23.40 5.01 -20.33
CA GLU A 7 -22.64 4.02 -19.53
C GLU A 7 -21.14 4.28 -19.61
N MET A 8 -20.64 4.65 -20.78
CA MET A 8 -19.23 5.06 -20.95
C MET A 8 -18.91 6.34 -20.16
N LEU A 9 -19.83 7.31 -20.12
CA LEU A 9 -19.67 8.53 -19.31
C LEU A 9 -19.67 8.23 -17.81
N GLN A 10 -20.53 7.32 -17.34
CA GLN A 10 -20.56 6.92 -15.93
C GLN A 10 -19.30 6.16 -15.54
N LEU A 11 -18.82 5.27 -16.42
CA LEU A 11 -17.56 4.57 -16.22
C LEU A 11 -16.39 5.56 -16.16
N ALA A 12 -16.30 6.49 -17.11
CA ALA A 12 -15.25 7.51 -17.13
C ALA A 12 -15.26 8.39 -15.87
N LYS A 13 -16.44 8.80 -15.37
CA LYS A 13 -16.57 9.55 -14.12
C LYS A 13 -16.12 8.73 -12.91
N ARG A 14 -16.43 7.44 -12.87
CA ARG A 14 -16.01 6.55 -11.78
C ARG A 14 -14.50 6.38 -11.76
N GLU A 15 -13.90 6.10 -12.91
CA GLU A 15 -12.45 5.95 -13.05
C GLU A 15 -11.72 7.26 -12.74
N LEU A 16 -12.27 8.39 -13.18
CA LEU A 16 -11.75 9.72 -12.83
C LEU A 16 -11.84 9.97 -11.31
N GLY A 17 -12.99 9.67 -10.68
CA GLY A 17 -13.14 9.80 -9.22
C GLY A 17 -12.17 8.93 -8.44
N PHE A 18 -11.91 7.70 -8.91
CA PHE A 18 -10.92 6.81 -8.33
C PHE A 18 -9.49 7.35 -8.49
N SER A 19 -9.18 7.93 -9.65
CA SER A 19 -7.89 8.57 -9.90
C SER A 19 -7.71 9.86 -9.10
N MET A 20 -8.76 10.67 -8.95
CA MET A 20 -8.77 11.92 -8.19
C MET A 20 -8.64 11.67 -6.68
N ALA A 21 -9.18 10.56 -6.17
CA ALA A 21 -9.03 10.17 -4.77
C ALA A 21 -7.57 9.91 -4.36
N ARG A 22 -6.67 9.69 -5.34
CA ARG A 22 -5.23 9.52 -5.11
C ARG A 22 -4.46 10.85 -5.05
N TRP A 23 -5.06 11.95 -5.49
CA TRP A 23 -4.39 13.25 -5.57
C TRP A 23 -4.60 14.05 -4.28
N SER A 24 -3.51 14.41 -3.62
CA SER A 24 -3.53 15.24 -2.40
C SER A 24 -4.02 16.67 -2.68
N SER A 25 -3.80 17.17 -3.89
CA SER A 25 -4.39 18.40 -4.41
C SER A 25 -4.76 18.24 -5.88
N LEU A 26 -5.87 18.87 -6.29
CA LEU A 26 -6.26 18.86 -7.70
C LEU A 26 -5.37 19.83 -8.48
N PRO A 27 -4.91 19.44 -9.70
CA PRO A 27 -4.17 20.35 -10.55
C PRO A 27 -5.02 21.57 -10.90
N THR A 28 -4.39 22.75 -10.96
CA THR A 28 -5.07 23.98 -11.39
C THR A 28 -5.38 23.91 -12.88
N MET A 29 -6.31 24.76 -13.34
CA MET A 29 -6.62 24.87 -14.77
C MET A 29 -5.38 25.21 -15.60
N GLU A 30 -4.47 26.03 -15.07
CA GLU A 30 -3.21 26.37 -15.74
C GLU A 30 -2.28 25.17 -15.87
N SER A 31 -2.15 24.34 -14.83
CA SER A 31 -1.36 23.11 -14.89
C SER A 31 -1.95 22.10 -15.88
N LEU A 32 -3.29 22.03 -15.99
CA LEU A 32 -4.00 21.24 -16.99
C LEU A 32 -3.69 21.71 -18.41
N ASP A 33 -3.78 23.01 -18.67
CA ASP A 33 -3.51 23.56 -19.99
C ASP A 33 -2.04 23.34 -20.41
N MET A 34 -1.09 23.51 -19.48
CA MET A 34 0.33 23.22 -19.74
C MET A 34 0.57 21.75 -20.09
N ALA A 35 0.00 20.81 -19.33
CA ALA A 35 0.13 19.39 -19.59
C ALA A 35 -0.49 18.99 -20.94
N ILE A 36 -1.62 19.61 -21.30
CA ILE A 36 -2.28 19.38 -22.59
C ILE A 36 -1.41 19.86 -23.75
N GLU A 37 -0.79 21.05 -23.63
CA GLU A 37 0.12 21.57 -24.64
C GLU A 37 1.40 20.71 -24.77
N GLU A 38 1.93 20.20 -23.65
CA GLU A 38 3.07 19.28 -23.68
C GLU A 38 2.75 17.99 -24.46
N ILE A 39 1.60 17.35 -24.21
CA ILE A 39 1.18 16.15 -24.95
C ILE A 39 1.00 16.44 -26.44
N LYS A 40 0.49 17.62 -26.80
CA LYS A 40 0.36 18.03 -28.20
C LYS A 40 1.73 18.17 -28.86
N LEU A 41 2.71 18.76 -28.17
CA LEU A 41 4.07 18.95 -28.67
C LEU A 41 4.80 17.61 -28.86
N GLU A 42 4.56 16.64 -27.98
CA GLU A 42 5.11 15.28 -28.09
C GLU A 42 4.44 14.43 -29.20
N GLY A 43 3.39 14.94 -29.84
CA GLY A 43 2.64 14.22 -30.88
C GLY A 43 1.76 13.11 -30.32
N GLY A 44 1.32 13.24 -29.06
CA GLY A 44 0.44 12.30 -28.39
C GLY A 44 -0.97 12.22 -28.99
N ASN A 45 -1.76 11.27 -28.49
CA ASN A 45 -3.10 11.02 -29.02
C ASN A 45 -4.06 12.17 -28.63
N TRP A 46 -4.90 12.61 -29.58
CA TRP A 46 -5.87 13.69 -29.32
C TRP A 46 -7.31 13.16 -29.33
N PRO A 47 -8.12 13.42 -28.28
CA PRO A 47 -7.78 14.10 -27.03
C PRO A 47 -6.89 13.24 -26.11
N PRO A 48 -6.08 13.87 -25.23
CA PRO A 48 -5.25 13.15 -24.28
C PRO A 48 -6.12 12.30 -23.36
N SER A 49 -5.68 11.07 -23.11
CA SER A 49 -6.31 10.19 -22.15
C SER A 49 -6.08 10.69 -20.72
N ILE A 50 -7.01 10.37 -19.81
CA ILE A 50 -6.84 10.65 -18.37
C ILE A 50 -5.52 10.04 -17.86
N ALA A 51 -5.16 8.85 -18.33
CA ALA A 51 -3.90 8.19 -17.96
C ALA A 51 -2.64 8.94 -18.43
N GLU A 52 -2.67 9.63 -19.57
CA GLU A 52 -1.58 10.51 -20.02
C GLU A 52 -1.43 11.73 -19.13
N LEU A 53 -2.55 12.40 -18.83
CA LEU A 53 -2.55 13.54 -17.91
C LEU A 53 -2.05 13.12 -16.52
N CYS A 54 -2.50 11.98 -16.00
CA CYS A 54 -2.00 11.46 -14.72
C CYS A 54 -0.50 11.14 -14.73
N ARG A 55 0.11 10.85 -15.89
CA ARG A 55 1.56 10.64 -15.98
C ARG A 55 2.32 11.95 -15.87
N ILE A 56 1.82 13.03 -16.46
CA ILE A 56 2.44 14.35 -16.37
C ILE A 56 2.29 14.92 -14.95
N PHE A 57 1.13 14.73 -14.33
CA PHE A 57 0.91 15.16 -12.94
C PHE A 57 1.49 14.23 -11.89
N LYS A 58 2.13 13.11 -12.27
CA LYS A 58 2.82 12.28 -11.29
C LYS A 58 4.06 13.05 -10.82
N PRO A 59 4.15 13.42 -9.54
CA PRO A 59 5.34 14.07 -9.03
C PRO A 59 6.56 13.17 -9.27
N SER A 60 7.62 13.74 -9.84
CA SER A 60 8.86 13.01 -10.06
C SER A 60 9.74 13.08 -8.81
N LEU A 61 10.63 12.10 -8.64
CA LEU A 61 11.61 12.09 -7.54
C LEU A 61 12.46 13.37 -7.51
N LYS A 62 12.76 13.95 -8.68
CA LYS A 62 13.55 15.17 -8.79
C LYS A 62 12.83 16.40 -8.23
N ASP A 63 11.51 16.43 -8.32
CA ASP A 63 10.70 17.55 -7.79
C ASP A 63 10.75 17.61 -6.26
N PHE A 64 11.05 16.47 -5.62
CA PHE A 64 11.23 16.34 -4.17
C PHE A 64 12.71 16.36 -3.75
N GLY A 65 13.64 16.62 -4.67
CA GLY A 65 15.08 16.59 -4.39
C GLY A 65 15.63 15.19 -4.06
N LEU A 66 14.88 14.13 -4.35
CA LEU A 66 15.29 12.76 -4.10
C LEU A 66 16.33 12.32 -5.16
N PRO A 67 17.50 11.79 -4.75
CA PRO A 67 18.49 11.27 -5.68
C PRO A 67 17.99 9.99 -6.38
N GLU A 68 18.58 9.68 -7.54
CA GLU A 68 18.31 8.41 -8.22
C GLU A 68 18.69 7.22 -7.33
N PRO A 69 17.97 6.08 -7.39
CA PRO A 69 18.19 4.94 -6.49
C PRO A 69 19.64 4.45 -6.44
N GLU A 70 20.33 4.42 -7.58
CA GLU A 70 21.72 3.97 -7.66
C GLU A 70 22.70 4.95 -6.99
N ILE A 71 22.40 6.25 -7.05
CA ILE A 71 23.18 7.30 -6.37
C ILE A 71 22.93 7.21 -4.86
N ALA A 72 21.66 7.07 -4.47
CA ALA A 72 21.25 6.88 -3.07
C ALA A 72 21.92 5.66 -2.43
N PHE A 73 21.96 4.52 -3.15
CA PHE A 73 22.60 3.29 -2.65
C PHE A 73 24.11 3.44 -2.50
N ARG A 74 24.77 4.17 -3.42
CA ARG A 74 26.20 4.45 -3.32
C ARG A 74 26.52 5.32 -2.10
N GLU A 75 25.71 6.33 -1.85
CA GLU A 75 25.82 7.15 -0.64
C GLU A 75 25.62 6.30 0.61
N ALA A 76 24.57 5.47 0.63
CA ALA A 76 24.28 4.53 1.71
C ALA A 76 25.48 3.61 2.01
N CYS A 77 26.04 2.92 1.02
CA CYS A 77 27.22 2.06 1.23
C CYS A 77 28.44 2.83 1.75
N THR A 78 28.67 4.05 1.26
CA THR A 78 29.82 4.86 1.66
C THR A 78 29.72 5.34 3.11
N TYR A 79 28.51 5.74 3.52
CA TYR A 79 28.29 6.46 4.79
C TYR A 79 27.47 5.67 5.83
N ALA A 80 27.14 4.40 5.57
CA ALA A 80 26.41 3.55 6.52
C ALA A 80 27.07 3.47 7.92
N GLY A 81 28.39 3.65 8.02
CA GLY A 81 29.09 3.70 9.31
C GLY A 81 29.04 5.04 10.05
N ARG A 82 28.48 6.10 9.45
CA ARG A 82 28.50 7.48 9.94
C ARG A 82 27.15 8.17 9.77
N ILE A 83 26.06 7.48 10.11
CA ILE A 83 24.70 7.96 9.89
C ILE A 83 24.45 9.33 10.52
N MET A 84 24.88 9.52 11.77
CA MET A 84 24.64 10.77 12.51
C MET A 84 25.62 11.90 12.17
N GLU A 85 26.74 11.59 11.51
CA GLU A 85 27.82 12.56 11.22
C GLU A 85 27.81 13.03 9.76
N HIS A 86 27.17 12.28 8.87
CA HIS A 86 27.14 12.56 7.43
C HIS A 86 25.96 13.47 7.06
N HIS A 87 26.21 14.40 6.14
CA HIS A 87 25.17 15.22 5.53
C HIS A 87 24.55 14.47 4.36
N TRP A 88 23.47 13.76 4.64
CA TRP A 88 22.73 12.99 3.65
C TRP A 88 22.11 13.87 2.56
N SER A 89 22.14 13.39 1.31
CA SER A 89 21.47 14.08 0.19
C SER A 89 19.98 14.28 0.43
N HIS A 90 19.33 13.32 1.09
CA HIS A 90 17.92 13.41 1.49
C HIS A 90 17.66 12.51 2.70
N GLN A 91 16.69 12.90 3.55
CA GLN A 91 16.28 12.14 4.73
C GLN A 91 15.89 10.69 4.40
N ALA A 92 15.09 10.51 3.34
CA ALA A 92 14.73 9.18 2.82
C ALA A 92 15.92 8.25 2.51
N VAL A 93 17.10 8.78 2.16
CA VAL A 93 18.31 7.97 1.93
C VAL A 93 18.88 7.47 3.27
N MET A 94 18.87 8.32 4.29
CA MET A 94 19.28 7.95 5.65
C MET A 94 18.33 6.89 6.23
N ASP A 95 17.03 7.07 6.07
CA ASP A 95 16.01 6.17 6.60
C ASP A 95 16.08 4.81 5.88
N ALA A 96 16.21 4.80 4.55
CA ALA A 96 16.41 3.58 3.76
C ALA A 96 17.71 2.83 4.15
N THR A 97 18.78 3.58 4.44
CA THR A 97 20.05 3.00 4.92
C THR A 97 19.87 2.32 6.28
N THR A 98 19.11 2.97 7.18
CA THR A 98 18.83 2.44 8.51
C THR A 98 17.94 1.20 8.44
N ALA A 99 16.88 1.24 7.62
CA ALA A 99 15.96 0.12 7.40
C ALA A 99 16.64 -1.09 6.76
N THR A 100 17.56 -0.88 5.83
CA THR A 100 18.30 -1.96 5.15
C THR A 100 19.29 -2.67 6.08
N GLY A 101 19.78 -1.99 7.12
CA GLY A 101 20.84 -2.48 8.00
C GLY A 101 22.18 -1.81 7.69
N SER A 102 22.49 -0.76 8.44
CA SER A 102 23.71 0.02 8.28
C SER A 102 24.99 -0.78 8.54
N TRP A 103 24.92 -1.74 9.47
CA TRP A 103 26.02 -2.64 9.75
C TRP A 103 26.30 -3.57 8.56
N ASP A 104 25.26 -4.15 7.96
CA ASP A 104 25.39 -5.06 6.80
C ASP A 104 25.93 -4.30 5.59
N LEU A 105 25.42 -3.10 5.32
CA LEU A 105 25.89 -2.23 4.23
C LEU A 105 27.37 -1.87 4.38
N ARG A 106 27.86 -1.70 5.61
CA ARG A 106 29.27 -1.38 5.90
C ARG A 106 30.21 -2.59 5.78
N HIS A 107 29.77 -3.77 6.19
CA HIS A 107 30.62 -4.97 6.28
C HIS A 107 30.45 -5.92 5.09
N CYS A 108 29.55 -5.61 4.17
CA CYS A 108 29.38 -6.31 2.91
C CYS A 108 30.72 -6.41 2.15
N SER A 109 31.29 -7.61 2.13
CA SER A 109 32.59 -7.89 1.50
C SER A 109 32.46 -8.73 0.22
N SER A 110 31.30 -9.35 -0.01
CA SER A 110 31.04 -10.19 -1.18
C SER A 110 30.09 -9.52 -2.17
N GLU A 111 30.31 -9.75 -3.47
CA GLU A 111 29.46 -9.18 -4.53
C GLU A 111 28.01 -9.72 -4.45
N GLY A 112 27.85 -10.98 -4.03
CA GLY A 112 26.52 -11.60 -3.86
C GLY A 112 25.71 -10.98 -2.72
N GLU A 113 26.36 -10.66 -1.60
CA GLU A 113 25.75 -9.95 -0.48
C GLU A 113 25.40 -8.52 -0.86
N ARG A 114 26.29 -7.84 -1.59
CA ARG A 114 26.04 -6.50 -2.13
C ARG A 114 24.81 -6.45 -3.02
N TYR A 115 24.67 -7.44 -3.91
CA TYR A 115 23.51 -7.54 -4.79
C TYR A 115 22.22 -7.76 -4.02
N ARG A 116 22.25 -8.58 -2.95
CA ARG A 116 21.10 -8.80 -2.07
C ARG A 116 20.72 -7.51 -1.33
N LEU A 117 21.68 -6.86 -0.69
CA LEU A 117 21.46 -5.61 0.05
C LEU A 117 20.97 -4.49 -0.85
N ARG A 118 21.48 -4.40 -2.09
CA ARG A 118 20.99 -3.45 -3.09
C ARG A 118 19.50 -3.63 -3.39
N LYS A 119 19.03 -4.88 -3.52
CA LYS A 119 17.60 -5.16 -3.74
C LYS A 119 16.74 -4.73 -2.56
N VAL A 120 17.19 -5.03 -1.35
CA VAL A 120 16.49 -4.63 -0.12
C VAL A 120 16.45 -3.10 -0.03
N PHE A 121 17.59 -2.43 -0.20
CA PHE A 121 17.67 -0.98 -0.18
C PHE A 121 16.75 -0.32 -1.22
N PHE A 122 16.71 -0.83 -2.46
CA PHE A 122 15.82 -0.28 -3.48
C PHE A 122 14.35 -0.43 -3.12
N ALA A 123 13.95 -1.57 -2.55
CA ALA A 123 12.57 -1.77 -2.12
C ALA A 123 12.19 -0.79 -0.98
N GLU A 124 13.05 -0.62 0.01
CA GLU A 124 12.82 0.32 1.12
C GLU A 124 12.82 1.78 0.64
N TYR A 125 13.78 2.15 -0.20
CA TYR A 125 13.86 3.50 -0.76
C TYR A 125 12.66 3.82 -1.64
N GLU A 126 12.20 2.88 -2.47
CA GLU A 126 10.99 3.03 -3.28
C GLU A 126 9.74 3.19 -2.41
N ALA A 127 9.61 2.41 -1.34
CA ALA A 127 8.49 2.53 -0.40
C ALA A 127 8.47 3.92 0.28
N LEU A 128 9.62 4.43 0.70
CA LEU A 128 9.76 5.76 1.31
C LEU A 128 9.46 6.87 0.29
N CYS A 129 9.95 6.74 -0.94
CA CYS A 129 9.66 7.67 -2.02
C CYS A 129 8.16 7.70 -2.31
N ASN A 130 7.51 6.54 -2.45
CA ASN A 130 6.07 6.46 -2.69
C ASN A 130 5.28 7.13 -1.55
N ARG A 131 5.68 6.92 -0.29
CA ARG A 131 5.05 7.58 0.87
C ARG A 131 5.20 9.11 0.80
N LEU A 132 6.38 9.61 0.46
CA LEU A 132 6.63 11.05 0.33
C LEU A 132 5.83 11.65 -0.84
N LEU A 133 5.77 10.95 -1.98
CA LEU A 133 4.99 11.37 -3.15
C LEU A 133 3.48 11.37 -2.88
N GLU A 134 3.00 10.52 -1.99
CA GLU A 134 1.61 10.49 -1.52
C GLU A 134 1.30 11.58 -0.47
N GLY A 135 2.30 12.40 -0.12
CA GLY A 135 2.18 13.51 0.84
C GLY A 135 2.38 13.10 2.30
N GLY A 136 2.91 11.90 2.55
CA GLY A 136 3.30 11.47 3.88
C GLY A 136 4.56 12.18 4.36
N GLU A 137 4.61 12.55 5.64
CA GLU A 137 5.82 13.05 6.27
C GLU A 137 6.78 11.89 6.59
N LEU A 138 8.09 12.14 6.45
CA LEU A 138 9.15 11.19 6.85
C LEU A 138 9.46 11.27 8.35
N ASP A 139 8.47 11.64 9.19
CA ASP A 139 8.67 11.60 10.64
C ASP A 139 8.58 10.15 11.14
N ASP A 140 9.75 9.55 11.32
CA ASP A 140 9.98 8.20 11.85
C ASP A 140 9.30 7.94 13.20
N ARG A 141 8.80 8.97 13.90
CA ARG A 141 8.11 8.81 15.18
C ARG A 141 6.68 8.28 15.04
N VAL A 142 6.02 8.45 13.89
CA VAL A 142 4.60 8.09 13.74
C VAL A 142 4.41 6.65 13.25
N ALA A 143 5.26 6.16 12.34
CA ALA A 143 5.10 4.82 11.76
C ALA A 143 5.32 3.67 12.77
N LEU A 144 6.13 3.86 13.80
CA LEU A 144 6.34 2.84 14.84
C LEU A 144 5.16 2.76 15.82
N LEU A 145 4.49 3.89 16.09
CA LEU A 145 3.34 3.97 17.01
C LEU A 145 2.05 3.41 16.39
N GLU A 146 1.86 3.58 15.08
CA GLU A 146 0.69 3.04 14.37
C GLU A 146 0.65 1.51 14.33
N SER A 147 1.77 0.83 14.57
CA SER A 147 1.86 -0.61 14.31
C SER A 147 1.50 -1.51 15.51
N ASP A 148 1.67 -1.06 16.76
CA ASP A 148 1.45 -1.93 17.93
C ASP A 148 0.09 -1.71 18.59
N GLU A 149 -0.37 -0.47 18.68
CA GLU A 149 -1.72 -0.17 19.19
C GLU A 149 -2.80 -0.62 18.21
N MET A 150 -2.62 -0.36 16.91
CA MET A 150 -3.60 -0.79 15.90
C MET A 150 -3.64 -2.32 15.74
N LYS A 151 -2.50 -3.03 15.80
CA LYS A 151 -2.50 -4.50 15.86
C LYS A 151 -3.16 -5.03 17.13
N SER A 152 -2.95 -4.34 18.26
CA SER A 152 -3.58 -4.68 19.55
C SER A 152 -5.10 -4.50 19.48
N ASP A 153 -5.57 -3.41 18.87
CA ASP A 153 -6.99 -3.10 18.79
C ASP A 153 -7.71 -3.94 17.74
N ILE A 154 -7.07 -4.25 16.60
CA ILE A 154 -7.58 -5.23 15.64
C ILE A 154 -7.69 -6.60 16.31
N ARG A 155 -6.69 -7.02 17.10
CA ARG A 155 -6.73 -8.29 17.84
C ARG A 155 -7.86 -8.31 18.88
N LYS A 156 -8.05 -7.23 19.66
CA LYS A 156 -9.17 -7.11 20.61
C LYS A 156 -10.52 -7.15 19.89
N ALA A 157 -10.64 -6.51 18.73
CA ALA A 157 -11.86 -6.51 17.93
C ALA A 157 -12.14 -7.90 17.34
N GLN A 158 -11.11 -8.63 16.89
CA GLN A 158 -11.21 -10.02 16.46
C GLN A 158 -11.65 -10.94 17.60
N GLU A 159 -11.00 -10.85 18.76
CA GLU A 159 -11.37 -11.63 19.96
C GLU A 159 -12.81 -11.32 20.41
N ALA A 160 -13.24 -10.06 20.36
CA ALA A 160 -14.62 -9.68 20.69
C ALA A 160 -15.62 -10.24 19.68
N SER A 161 -15.29 -10.21 18.39
CA SER A 161 -16.10 -10.81 17.32
C SER A 161 -16.20 -12.33 17.48
N GLU A 162 -15.09 -13.00 17.77
CA GLU A 162 -15.03 -14.45 18.01
C GLU A 162 -15.84 -14.85 19.25
N ARG A 163 -15.73 -14.11 20.36
CA ARG A 163 -16.54 -14.36 21.57
C ARG A 163 -18.02 -14.21 21.28
N LYS A 164 -18.41 -13.20 20.50
CA LYS A 164 -19.80 -13.00 20.11
C LYS A 164 -20.30 -14.15 19.22
N ALA A 165 -19.51 -14.57 18.24
CA ALA A 165 -19.84 -15.71 17.38
C ALA A 165 -19.93 -17.03 18.17
N GLN A 166 -19.07 -17.24 19.17
CA GLN A 166 -19.14 -18.40 20.07
C GLN A 166 -20.42 -18.37 20.93
N GLN A 167 -20.76 -17.22 21.51
CA GLN A 167 -22.01 -17.08 22.28
C GLN A 167 -23.25 -17.31 21.43
N GLU A 168 -23.31 -16.75 20.22
CA GLU A 168 -24.42 -16.97 19.29
C GLU A 168 -24.52 -18.44 18.86
N ALA A 169 -23.38 -19.13 18.65
CA ALA A 169 -23.36 -20.55 18.36
C ALA A 169 -23.81 -21.41 19.56
N GLU A 170 -23.35 -21.11 20.77
CA GLU A 170 -23.78 -21.79 21.99
C GLU A 170 -25.27 -21.59 22.26
N ASP A 171 -25.79 -20.37 22.10
CA ASP A 171 -27.21 -20.08 22.22
C ASP A 171 -28.05 -20.79 21.15
N PHE A 172 -27.53 -20.89 19.92
CA PHE A 172 -28.17 -21.64 18.83
C PHE A 172 -28.33 -23.12 19.16
N TRP A 173 -27.30 -23.77 19.70
CA TRP A 173 -27.37 -25.18 20.12
C TRP A 173 -28.20 -25.36 21.40
N ARG A 174 -28.08 -24.45 22.38
CA ARG A 174 -28.87 -24.47 23.62
C ARG A 174 -30.37 -24.36 23.37
N THR A 175 -30.79 -23.51 22.42
CA THR A 175 -32.21 -23.33 22.06
C THR A 175 -32.84 -24.62 21.53
N ARG A 176 -32.02 -25.52 20.94
CA ARG A 176 -32.45 -26.83 20.46
C ARG A 176 -32.32 -27.94 21.50
N GLY A 177 -31.77 -27.65 22.68
CA GLY A 177 -31.50 -28.63 23.72
C GLY A 177 -30.38 -29.62 23.37
N GLU A 178 -29.50 -29.27 22.42
CA GLU A 178 -28.39 -30.11 21.97
C GLU A 178 -27.04 -29.55 22.43
N GLU A 179 -26.09 -30.44 22.73
CA GLU A 179 -24.70 -30.02 23.01
C GLU A 179 -23.99 -29.58 21.72
N PRO A 180 -23.15 -28.52 21.79
CA PRO A 180 -22.37 -28.08 20.65
C PRO A 180 -21.41 -29.19 20.18
N PRO A 181 -21.24 -29.36 18.85
CA PRO A 181 -20.41 -30.42 18.29
C PRO A 181 -18.94 -30.26 18.70
N LYS A 182 -18.29 -31.38 19.03
CA LYS A 182 -16.92 -31.40 19.59
C LYS A 182 -15.83 -31.42 18.51
N SER A 183 -16.20 -31.59 17.24
CA SER A 183 -15.28 -31.68 16.09
C SER A 183 -15.88 -31.06 14.83
N THR A 184 -15.02 -30.51 13.96
CA THR A 184 -15.41 -29.89 12.68
C THR A 184 -16.10 -30.86 11.73
N GLU A 185 -15.71 -32.13 11.72
CA GLU A 185 -16.37 -33.17 10.91
C GLU A 185 -17.81 -33.43 11.38
N GLU A 186 -18.03 -33.43 12.69
CA GLU A 186 -19.35 -33.59 13.30
C GLU A 186 -20.24 -32.37 13.03
N THR A 187 -19.65 -31.17 13.07
CA THR A 187 -20.33 -29.92 12.68
C THR A 187 -20.83 -29.97 11.23
N ILE A 188 -19.97 -30.39 10.30
CA ILE A 188 -20.33 -30.50 8.88
C ILE A 188 -21.43 -31.56 8.67
N ALA A 189 -21.35 -32.69 9.36
CA ALA A 189 -22.36 -33.74 9.27
C ALA A 189 -23.73 -33.27 9.81
N ARG A 190 -23.76 -32.57 10.94
CA ARG A 190 -25.00 -32.05 11.54
C ARG A 190 -25.61 -30.91 10.72
N ILE A 191 -24.80 -29.98 10.21
CA ILE A 191 -25.28 -28.91 9.31
C ILE A 191 -25.90 -29.51 8.05
N LYS A 192 -25.28 -30.54 7.47
CA LYS A 192 -25.86 -31.27 6.32
C LYS A 192 -27.18 -31.96 6.65
N GLY A 193 -27.32 -32.52 7.85
CA GLY A 193 -28.58 -33.10 8.33
C GLY A 193 -29.70 -32.06 8.45
N ILE A 194 -29.41 -30.91 9.07
CA ILE A 194 -30.36 -29.79 9.23
C ILE A 194 -30.83 -29.24 7.87
N LEU A 195 -29.92 -29.12 6.90
CA LEU A 195 -30.24 -28.66 5.55
C LEU A 195 -31.05 -29.68 4.74
N ALA A 196 -30.94 -30.97 5.06
CA ALA A 196 -31.73 -32.03 4.44
C ALA A 196 -33.16 -32.11 4.98
N GLU A 197 -33.37 -31.81 6.27
CA GLU A 197 -34.70 -31.81 6.91
C GLU A 197 -35.49 -30.51 6.66
N GLY A 198 -34.82 -29.38 6.44
CA GLY A 198 -35.47 -28.11 6.10
C GLY A 198 -35.85 -27.93 4.62
N GLY A 199 -35.63 -28.95 3.78
CA GLY A 199 -35.90 -28.93 2.34
C GLY A 199 -37.28 -29.48 1.93
N ASP A 200 -38.07 -29.98 2.88
CA ASP A 200 -39.45 -30.46 2.68
C ASP A 200 -40.43 -29.57 3.45
N ALA A 201 -40.58 -28.32 3.00
CA ALA A 201 -41.68 -27.42 3.36
C ALA A 201 -42.00 -26.47 2.20
#